data_AF-A0A7V9T1Q2-F1
#
_entry.id   AF-A0A7V9T1Q2-F1
#
_cell.length_a   1.000
_cell.length_b   1.000
_cell.length_c   1.000
_cell.angle_alpha   90.00
_cell.angle_beta   90.00
_cell.angle_gamma   90.00
#
_symmetry.space_group_name_H-M   'P 1'
#
loop_
_entity.id
_entity.type
_entity.pdbx_description
1 polymer ?
#
loop_
_entity_poly.entity_id
_entity_poly.type
_entity_poly.pdbx_seq_one_letter_code
_entity_poly.pdbx_strand_id
1 'polypeptide(L)'
;MALVAELRGQPKLALRWAALSSDAMLRAAPSAANRLGAVLDTAYFAALDGDSARARAVVARGFAREPLDSIPSVERPWDRLTDIASIIDDAALARQALQGYERDLAPIARDRIGRRAVYAAGVALAEHHWDEAITLLHEADARRSTYDRFAWVQMGRAHELAGRPDSAAVYYEKFLGTADATDFTDARFRAPAHRWLGEIYAARGDSRRAIEQFTHFVELWANAEPELQPQVREVRARLAALRAKVD
;
A
#
# COMPACT_ATOMS: atom_id res chain seq x y z
N MET A 1 -7.25 11.99 11.35
CA MET A 1 -8.60 11.77 10.77
C MET A 1 -8.55 10.96 9.48
N ALA A 2 -7.70 11.31 8.50
CA ALA A 2 -7.55 10.53 7.26
C ALA A 2 -7.19 9.05 7.52
N LEU A 3 -6.14 8.79 8.31
CA LEU A 3 -5.69 7.42 8.65
C LEU A 3 -6.78 6.57 9.33
N VAL A 4 -7.59 7.18 10.19
CA VAL A 4 -8.71 6.48 10.85
C VAL A 4 -9.80 6.11 9.84
N ALA A 5 -10.05 6.98 8.86
CA ALA A 5 -10.99 6.69 7.78
C ALA A 5 -10.45 5.57 6.87
N GLU A 6 -9.16 5.60 6.50
CA GLU A 6 -8.50 4.52 5.75
C GLU A 6 -8.62 3.17 6.47
N LEU A 7 -8.27 3.13 7.76
CA LEU A 7 -8.35 1.93 8.59
C LEU A 7 -9.74 1.28 8.57
N ARG A 8 -10.78 2.12 8.47
CA ARG A 8 -12.19 1.71 8.45
C ARG A 8 -12.75 1.42 7.06
N GLY A 9 -11.91 1.48 6.02
CA GLY A 9 -12.34 1.28 4.64
C GLY A 9 -13.19 2.45 4.14
N GLN A 10 -12.83 3.68 4.48
CA GLN A 10 -13.52 4.91 4.07
C GLN A 10 -12.60 5.83 3.24
N PRO A 11 -12.14 5.36 2.06
CA PRO A 11 -11.16 6.07 1.23
C PRO A 11 -11.64 7.42 0.73
N LYS A 12 -12.93 7.64 0.45
CA LYS A 12 -13.43 8.96 0.06
C LYS A 12 -13.47 9.92 1.24
N LEU A 13 -13.83 9.45 2.43
CA LEU A 13 -13.72 10.27 3.64
C LEU A 13 -12.26 10.60 3.94
N ALA A 14 -11.34 9.65 3.78
CA ALA A 14 -9.91 9.88 3.91
C ALA A 14 -9.41 10.92 2.90
N LEU A 15 -9.80 10.81 1.64
CA LEU A 15 -9.50 11.78 0.60
C LEU A 15 -10.03 13.18 0.94
N ARG A 16 -11.23 13.31 1.54
CA ARG A 16 -11.74 14.61 1.99
C ARG A 16 -10.83 15.23 3.06
N TRP A 17 -10.38 14.44 4.03
CA TRP A 17 -9.43 14.92 5.04
C TRP A 17 -8.07 15.27 4.45
N ALA A 18 -7.56 14.45 3.53
CA ALA A 18 -6.33 14.73 2.79
C ALA A 18 -6.45 16.02 1.99
N ALA A 19 -7.55 16.24 1.28
CA ALA A 19 -7.81 17.46 0.51
C ALA A 19 -7.80 18.72 1.39
N LEU A 20 -8.42 18.66 2.59
CA LEU A 20 -8.38 19.77 3.55
C LEU A 20 -6.95 20.06 4.03
N SER A 21 -6.17 19.01 4.31
CA SER A 21 -4.76 19.13 4.70
C SER A 21 -3.92 19.75 3.58
N SER A 22 -4.07 19.26 2.36
CA SER A 22 -3.34 19.72 1.18
C SER A 22 -3.71 21.16 0.80
N ASP A 23 -4.98 21.55 0.94
CA ASP A 23 -5.46 22.91 0.75
C ASP A 23 -4.88 23.89 1.80
N ALA A 24 -4.82 23.47 3.08
CA ALA A 24 -4.15 24.25 4.12
C ALA A 24 -2.64 24.38 3.85
N MET A 25 -1.97 23.31 3.43
CA MET A 25 -0.56 23.32 3.05
C MET A 25 -0.31 24.26 1.87
N LEU A 26 -1.15 24.21 0.84
CA LEU A 26 -1.02 25.06 -0.34
C LEU A 26 -1.20 26.54 -0.04
N ARG A 27 -2.10 26.89 0.90
CA ARG A 27 -2.21 28.27 1.40
C ARG A 27 -0.97 28.74 2.15
N ALA A 28 -0.38 27.86 2.96
CA ALA A 28 0.78 28.21 3.78
C ALA A 28 2.09 28.27 2.96
N ALA A 29 2.26 27.35 2.01
CA ALA A 29 3.48 27.18 1.22
C ALA A 29 3.12 26.73 -0.22
N PRO A 30 2.72 27.66 -1.11
CA PRO A 30 2.39 27.32 -2.48
C PRO A 30 3.66 26.92 -3.26
N SER A 31 3.75 25.66 -3.68
CA SER A 31 4.84 25.16 -4.53
C SER A 31 4.32 24.18 -5.58
N ALA A 32 5.09 23.96 -6.64
CA ALA A 32 4.79 22.94 -7.65
C ALA A 32 4.76 21.54 -7.02
N ALA A 33 5.65 21.26 -6.07
CA ALA A 33 5.67 20.01 -5.30
C ALA A 33 4.37 19.80 -4.53
N ASN A 34 3.89 20.82 -3.80
CA ASN A 34 2.66 20.72 -3.01
C ASN A 34 1.41 20.59 -3.89
N ARG A 35 1.37 21.26 -5.05
CA ARG A 35 0.27 21.13 -6.01
C ARG A 35 0.23 19.74 -6.62
N LEU A 36 1.39 19.20 -7.00
CA LEU A 36 1.49 17.83 -7.51
C LEU A 36 1.13 16.82 -6.41
N GLY A 37 1.60 17.01 -5.18
CA GLY A 37 1.27 16.17 -4.03
C GLY A 37 -0.24 16.02 -3.81
N ALA A 38 -0.98 17.14 -3.82
CA ALA A 38 -2.43 17.12 -3.70
C ALA A 38 -3.14 16.31 -4.82
N VAL A 39 -2.60 16.36 -6.05
CA VAL A 39 -3.09 15.56 -7.17
C VAL A 39 -2.76 14.08 -6.96
N LEU A 40 -1.56 13.75 -6.47
CA LEU A 40 -1.14 12.38 -6.21
C LEU A 40 -1.92 11.73 -5.06
N ASP A 41 -2.39 12.49 -4.07
CA ASP A 41 -3.34 11.98 -3.06
C ASP A 41 -4.60 11.45 -3.73
N THR A 42 -5.15 12.18 -4.69
CA THR A 42 -6.33 11.73 -5.45
C THR A 42 -6.04 10.46 -6.25
N ALA A 43 -4.84 10.35 -6.85
CA ALA A 43 -4.44 9.14 -7.57
C ALA A 43 -4.29 7.94 -6.62
N TYR A 44 -3.69 8.16 -5.45
CA TYR A 44 -3.51 7.14 -4.43
C TYR A 44 -4.84 6.60 -3.91
N PHE A 45 -5.80 7.46 -3.56
CA PHE A 45 -7.10 6.98 -3.09
C PHE A 45 -7.90 6.29 -4.20
N ALA A 46 -7.81 6.75 -5.45
CA ALA A 46 -8.39 6.03 -6.59
C ALA A 46 -7.77 4.62 -6.76
N ALA A 47 -6.46 4.49 -6.53
CA ALA A 47 -5.78 3.19 -6.56
C ALA A 47 -6.28 2.25 -5.44
N LEU A 48 -6.51 2.78 -4.23
CA LEU A 48 -7.08 2.01 -3.11
C LEU A 48 -8.53 1.56 -3.38
N ASP A 49 -9.30 2.36 -4.12
CA ASP A 49 -10.65 2.00 -4.57
C ASP A 49 -10.65 0.91 -5.67
N GLY A 50 -9.48 0.49 -6.15
CA GLY A 50 -9.32 -0.43 -7.29
C GLY A 50 -9.50 0.23 -8.65
N ASP A 51 -9.64 1.56 -8.72
CA ASP A 51 -9.78 2.32 -9.96
C ASP A 51 -8.40 2.71 -10.52
N SER A 52 -7.64 1.69 -10.92
CA SER A 52 -6.31 1.83 -11.51
C SER A 52 -6.29 2.73 -12.74
N ALA A 53 -7.36 2.73 -13.54
CA ALA A 53 -7.50 3.56 -14.72
C ALA A 53 -7.57 5.05 -14.35
N ARG A 54 -8.40 5.40 -13.35
CA ARG A 54 -8.48 6.77 -12.83
C ARG A 54 -7.18 7.19 -12.16
N ALA A 55 -6.57 6.33 -11.35
CA ALA A 55 -5.28 6.63 -10.72
C ALA A 55 -4.22 7.03 -11.75
N ARG A 56 -4.04 6.23 -12.80
CA ARG A 56 -3.12 6.53 -13.91
C ARG A 56 -3.47 7.83 -14.63
N ALA A 57 -4.75 8.06 -14.90
CA ALA A 57 -5.20 9.29 -15.56
C ALA A 57 -4.97 10.54 -14.69
N VAL A 58 -5.10 10.42 -13.36
CA VAL A 58 -4.82 11.50 -12.41
C VAL A 58 -3.32 11.81 -12.37
N VAL A 59 -2.45 10.78 -12.30
CA VAL A 59 -0.99 10.96 -12.35
C VAL A 59 -0.57 11.68 -13.63
N ALA A 60 -1.06 11.21 -14.79
CA ALA A 60 -0.73 11.80 -16.09
C ALA A 60 -1.16 13.29 -16.17
N ARG A 61 -2.36 13.62 -15.67
CA ARG A 61 -2.82 15.02 -15.59
C ARG A 61 -1.98 15.86 -14.62
N GLY A 62 -1.53 15.27 -13.52
CA GLY A 62 -0.62 15.90 -12.57
C GLY A 62 0.68 16.32 -13.25
N PHE A 63 1.35 15.39 -13.93
CA PHE A 63 2.60 15.66 -14.66
C PHE A 63 2.43 16.65 -15.82
N ALA A 64 1.28 16.66 -16.49
CA ALA A 64 1.01 17.64 -17.54
C ALA A 64 0.88 19.07 -17.01
N ARG A 65 0.43 19.24 -15.76
CA ARG A 65 0.25 20.56 -15.11
C ARG A 65 1.49 21.01 -14.36
N GLU A 66 2.12 20.09 -13.64
CA GLU A 66 3.33 20.30 -12.85
C GLU A 66 4.39 19.29 -13.32
N PRO A 67 5.13 19.58 -14.42
CA PRO A 67 6.18 18.71 -14.89
C PRO A 67 7.21 18.46 -13.78
N LEU A 68 7.67 17.22 -13.63
CA LEU A 68 8.62 16.86 -12.57
C LEU A 68 9.92 17.69 -12.64
N ASP A 69 10.33 18.08 -13.84
CA ASP A 69 11.53 18.89 -14.06
C ASP A 69 11.39 20.33 -13.54
N SER A 70 10.17 20.85 -13.36
CA SER A 70 9.95 22.16 -12.74
C SER A 70 9.96 22.11 -11.21
N ILE A 71 10.09 20.93 -10.61
CA ILE A 71 10.15 20.74 -9.15
C ILE A 71 11.62 20.54 -8.74
N PRO A 72 12.10 21.17 -7.64
CA PRO A 72 13.44 20.91 -7.10
C PRO A 72 13.67 19.41 -6.90
N SER A 73 14.86 18.92 -7.24
CA SER A 73 15.16 17.47 -7.28
C SER A 73 14.82 16.73 -5.97
N VAL A 74 15.09 17.38 -4.83
CA VAL A 74 14.83 16.83 -3.49
C VAL A 74 13.36 16.83 -3.08
N GLU A 75 12.51 17.60 -3.76
CA GLU A 75 11.06 17.70 -3.50
C GLU A 75 10.22 16.84 -4.45
N ARG A 76 10.85 16.20 -5.44
CA ARG A 76 10.13 15.34 -6.40
C ARG A 76 9.57 14.11 -5.68
N PRO A 77 8.28 13.76 -5.90
CA PRO A 77 7.55 12.81 -5.05
C PRO A 77 7.81 11.34 -5.41
N TRP A 78 9.09 10.94 -5.57
CA TRP A 78 9.45 9.59 -6.04
C TRP A 78 8.91 8.48 -5.15
N ASP A 79 8.93 8.64 -3.82
CA ASP A 79 8.34 7.66 -2.89
C ASP A 79 6.84 7.46 -3.13
N ARG A 80 6.09 8.56 -3.27
CA ARG A 80 4.64 8.53 -3.51
C ARG A 80 4.30 7.88 -4.85
N LEU A 81 5.12 8.10 -5.87
CA LEU A 81 4.97 7.49 -7.20
C LEU A 81 5.23 5.98 -7.16
N THR A 82 6.27 5.53 -6.45
CA THR A 82 6.53 4.10 -6.23
C THR A 82 5.35 3.40 -5.55
N ASP A 83 4.75 4.02 -4.54
CA ASP A 83 3.59 3.46 -3.87
C ASP A 83 2.38 3.32 -4.80
N ILE A 84 2.05 4.38 -5.56
CA ILE A 84 0.92 4.35 -6.48
C ILE A 84 1.17 3.27 -7.54
N ALA A 85 2.37 3.27 -8.14
CA ALA A 85 2.77 2.31 -9.17
C ALA A 85 2.63 0.85 -8.70
N SER A 86 3.00 0.58 -7.45
CA SER A 86 2.89 -0.75 -6.84
C SER A 86 1.45 -1.19 -6.57
N ILE A 87 0.49 -0.26 -6.40
CA ILE A 87 -0.93 -0.61 -6.18
C ILE A 87 -1.63 -0.91 -7.51
N ILE A 88 -1.29 -0.15 -8.55
CA ILE A 88 -2.01 -0.20 -9.85
C ILE A 88 -1.27 -1.03 -10.91
N ASP A 89 -0.25 -1.79 -10.49
CA ASP A 89 0.66 -2.58 -11.32
C ASP A 89 1.21 -1.81 -12.54
N ASP A 90 1.65 -0.57 -12.30
CA ASP A 90 2.22 0.30 -13.34
C ASP A 90 3.75 0.26 -13.32
N ALA A 91 4.30 -0.76 -13.99
CA ALA A 91 5.74 -0.95 -14.10
C ALA A 91 6.47 0.24 -14.74
N ALA A 92 5.82 0.98 -15.65
CA ALA A 92 6.43 2.15 -16.27
C ALA A 92 6.60 3.28 -15.24
N LEU A 93 5.57 3.55 -14.44
CA LEU A 93 5.65 4.53 -13.36
C LEU A 93 6.65 4.11 -12.27
N ALA A 94 6.69 2.83 -11.91
CA ALA A 94 7.66 2.31 -10.95
C ALA A 94 9.11 2.51 -11.44
N ARG A 95 9.40 2.18 -12.70
CA ARG A 95 10.73 2.39 -13.30
C ARG A 95 11.09 3.87 -13.36
N GLN A 96 10.13 4.73 -13.70
CA GLN A 96 10.33 6.18 -13.67
C GLN A 96 10.70 6.66 -12.26
N ALA A 97 10.05 6.14 -11.23
CA ALA A 97 10.37 6.49 -9.84
C ALA A 97 11.76 5.99 -9.42
N LEU A 98 12.14 4.76 -9.77
CA LEU A 98 13.49 4.24 -9.51
C LEU A 98 14.58 5.08 -10.20
N GLN A 99 14.42 5.40 -11.49
CA GLN A 99 15.36 6.25 -12.23
C GLN A 99 15.42 7.66 -11.64
N GLY A 100 14.28 8.21 -11.23
CA GLY A 100 14.18 9.49 -10.54
C GLY A 100 14.94 9.50 -9.22
N TYR A 101 14.77 8.47 -8.40
CA TYR A 101 15.54 8.27 -7.17
C TYR A 101 17.05 8.20 -7.45
N GLU A 102 17.48 7.37 -8.41
CA GLU A 102 18.89 7.19 -8.75
C GLU A 102 19.56 8.51 -9.18
N ARG A 103 18.83 9.36 -9.91
CA ARG A 103 19.33 10.66 -10.36
C ARG A 103 19.32 11.71 -9.24
N ASP A 104 18.21 11.81 -8.51
CA ASP A 104 17.93 12.98 -7.68
C ASP A 104 18.28 12.77 -6.20
N LEU A 105 18.01 11.58 -5.67
CA LEU A 105 18.04 11.31 -4.23
C LEU A 105 19.20 10.40 -3.82
N ALA A 106 19.64 9.47 -4.68
CA ALA A 106 20.75 8.59 -4.39
C ALA A 106 22.07 9.31 -4.05
N PRO A 107 22.42 10.47 -4.65
CA PRO A 107 23.62 11.23 -4.26
C PRO A 107 23.61 11.69 -2.80
N ILE A 108 22.43 11.97 -2.23
CA ILE A 108 22.26 12.52 -0.88
C ILE A 108 21.70 11.49 0.13
N ALA A 109 21.33 10.29 -0.34
CA ALA A 109 20.78 9.24 0.51
C ALA A 109 21.84 8.70 1.48
N ARG A 110 21.50 8.65 2.78
CA ARG A 110 22.36 8.08 3.84
C ARG A 110 22.68 6.61 3.59
N ASP A 111 21.71 5.83 3.13
CA ASP A 111 21.89 4.45 2.70
C ASP A 111 21.40 4.29 1.26
N ARG A 112 22.28 4.58 0.31
CA ARG A 112 21.97 4.49 -1.12
C ARG A 112 21.53 3.09 -1.54
N ILE A 113 22.17 2.05 -1.00
CA ILE A 113 21.93 0.67 -1.46
C ILE A 113 20.56 0.20 -0.98
N GLY A 114 20.26 0.35 0.32
CA GLY A 114 18.96 -0.06 0.84
C GLY A 114 17.82 0.77 0.28
N ARG A 115 18.00 2.09 0.09
CA ARG A 115 16.97 2.92 -0.55
C ARG A 115 16.75 2.52 -2.00
N ARG A 116 17.80 2.24 -2.77
CA ARG A 116 17.66 1.69 -4.13
C ARG A 116 16.87 0.38 -4.12
N ALA A 117 17.13 -0.51 -3.16
CA ALA A 117 16.40 -1.78 -3.02
C ALA A 117 14.89 -1.57 -2.80
N VAL A 118 14.47 -0.54 -2.06
CA VAL A 118 13.04 -0.19 -1.90
C VAL A 118 12.38 0.13 -3.25
N TYR A 119 13.01 1.00 -4.04
CA TYR A 119 12.47 1.38 -5.35
C TYR A 119 12.48 0.21 -6.35
N ALA A 120 13.57 -0.56 -6.35
CA ALA A 120 13.70 -1.73 -7.21
C ALA A 120 12.68 -2.82 -6.83
N ALA A 121 12.38 -3.01 -5.54
CA ALA A 121 11.32 -3.91 -5.10
C ALA A 121 9.95 -3.47 -5.65
N GLY A 122 9.65 -2.17 -5.66
CA GLY A 122 8.43 -1.64 -6.27
C GLY A 122 8.33 -1.92 -7.78
N VAL A 123 9.44 -1.83 -8.51
CA VAL A 123 9.51 -2.24 -9.93
C VAL A 123 9.25 -3.73 -10.09
N ALA A 124 9.98 -4.57 -9.34
CA ALA A 124 9.84 -6.02 -9.41
C ALA A 124 8.41 -6.47 -9.06
N LEU A 125 7.76 -5.84 -8.08
CA LEU A 125 6.34 -6.07 -7.78
C LEU A 125 5.44 -5.72 -8.96
N ALA A 126 5.56 -4.52 -9.54
CA ALA A 126 4.72 -4.10 -10.66
C ALA A 126 4.99 -4.89 -11.96
N GLU A 127 6.17 -5.50 -12.11
CA GLU A 127 6.54 -6.38 -13.22
C GLU A 127 6.25 -7.86 -12.95
N HIS A 128 5.72 -8.18 -11.77
CA HIS A 128 5.41 -9.54 -11.36
C HIS A 128 6.64 -10.46 -11.20
N HIS A 129 7.82 -9.87 -10.99
CA HIS A 129 9.07 -10.56 -10.65
C HIS A 129 9.14 -10.82 -9.14
N TRP A 130 8.26 -11.70 -8.66
CA TRP A 130 8.02 -11.90 -7.21
C TRP A 130 9.26 -12.30 -6.42
N ASP A 131 10.10 -13.18 -6.97
CA ASP A 131 11.33 -13.63 -6.31
C ASP A 131 12.34 -12.51 -6.12
N GLU A 132 12.53 -11.69 -7.16
CA GLU A 132 13.39 -10.52 -7.11
C GLU A 132 12.85 -9.50 -6.10
N ALA A 133 11.53 -9.25 -6.12
CA ALA A 133 10.87 -8.37 -5.16
C ALA A 133 11.12 -8.82 -3.71
N ILE A 134 10.98 -10.13 -3.41
CA ILE A 134 11.25 -10.68 -2.07
C ILE A 134 12.70 -10.45 -1.65
N THR A 135 13.66 -10.73 -2.54
CA THR A 135 15.09 -10.48 -2.26
C THR A 135 15.38 -9.01 -1.97
N LEU A 136 14.84 -8.11 -2.77
CA LEU A 136 15.05 -6.67 -2.62
C LEU A 136 14.36 -6.11 -1.36
N LEU A 137 13.17 -6.61 -1.01
CA LEU A 137 12.50 -6.25 0.23
C LEU A 137 13.31 -6.71 1.45
N HIS A 138 13.92 -7.89 1.40
CA HIS A 138 14.81 -8.37 2.45
C HIS A 138 16.06 -7.49 2.61
N GLU A 139 16.63 -7.07 1.48
CA GLU A 139 17.77 -6.16 1.47
C GLU A 139 17.42 -4.80 2.08
N ALA A 140 16.25 -4.25 1.74
CA ALA A 140 15.76 -2.99 2.28
C ALA A 140 15.47 -3.08 3.80
N ASP A 141 14.83 -4.16 4.26
CA ASP A 141 14.50 -4.42 5.66
C ASP A 141 15.76 -4.58 6.50
N ALA A 142 16.71 -5.42 6.06
CA ALA A 142 17.97 -5.66 6.77
C ALA A 142 18.82 -4.38 6.97
N ARG A 143 18.70 -3.42 6.05
CA ARG A 143 19.38 -2.12 6.15
C ARG A 143 18.56 -1.03 6.84
N ARG A 144 17.32 -1.34 7.27
CA ARG A 144 16.37 -0.36 7.83
C ARG A 144 16.14 0.84 6.91
N SER A 145 16.11 0.56 5.60
CA SER A 145 15.88 1.56 4.55
C SER A 145 14.39 1.78 4.23
N THR A 146 13.52 1.01 4.89
CA THR A 146 12.06 1.14 4.90
C THR A 146 11.55 0.82 6.32
N TYR A 147 10.27 1.08 6.56
CA TYR A 147 9.62 0.68 7.81
C TYR A 147 9.41 -0.84 7.82
N ASP A 148 9.87 -1.52 8.88
CA ASP A 148 9.81 -2.99 9.01
C ASP A 148 8.40 -3.54 8.70
N ARG A 149 7.35 -2.88 9.21
CA ARG A 149 5.96 -3.28 8.97
C ARG A 149 5.55 -3.18 7.49
N PHE A 150 6.01 -2.14 6.79
CA PHE A 150 5.77 -2.00 5.35
C PHE A 150 6.52 -3.06 4.56
N ALA A 151 7.78 -3.35 4.92
CA ALA A 151 8.53 -4.44 4.29
C ALA A 151 7.80 -5.78 4.46
N TRP A 152 7.34 -6.12 5.67
CA TRP A 152 6.70 -7.40 5.94
C TRP A 152 5.38 -7.56 5.18
N VAL A 153 4.50 -6.56 5.14
CA VAL A 153 3.26 -6.71 4.36
C VAL A 153 3.53 -6.88 2.86
N GLN A 154 4.51 -6.16 2.31
CA GLN A 154 4.91 -6.31 0.91
C GLN A 154 5.54 -7.70 0.64
N MET A 155 6.35 -8.22 1.56
CA MET A 155 6.88 -9.59 1.48
C MET A 155 5.76 -10.63 1.53
N GLY A 156 4.80 -10.46 2.44
CA GLY A 156 3.63 -11.32 2.55
C GLY A 156 2.86 -11.39 1.22
N ARG A 157 2.63 -10.22 0.62
CA ARG A 157 1.98 -10.10 -0.68
C ARG A 157 2.78 -10.74 -1.82
N ALA A 158 4.09 -10.50 -1.88
CA ALA A 158 4.95 -11.10 -2.89
C ALA A 158 4.99 -12.64 -2.78
N HIS A 159 5.06 -13.17 -1.55
CA HIS A 159 4.99 -14.62 -1.32
C HIS A 159 3.63 -15.22 -1.71
N GLU A 160 2.52 -14.54 -1.39
CA GLU A 160 1.18 -14.96 -1.80
C GLU A 160 1.08 -15.05 -3.33
N LEU A 161 1.48 -13.99 -4.04
CA LEU A 161 1.45 -13.91 -5.50
C LEU A 161 2.43 -14.92 -6.15
N ALA A 162 3.51 -15.29 -5.47
CA ALA A 162 4.43 -16.35 -5.87
C ALA A 162 3.92 -17.77 -5.58
N GLY A 163 2.70 -17.94 -5.06
CA GLY A 163 2.14 -19.25 -4.71
C GLY A 163 2.75 -19.88 -3.46
N ARG A 164 3.25 -19.06 -2.52
CA ARG A 164 3.91 -19.48 -1.26
C ARG A 164 3.11 -19.03 -0.04
N PRO A 165 1.89 -19.56 0.18
CA PRO A 165 0.99 -19.11 1.24
C PRO A 165 1.58 -19.30 2.64
N ASP A 166 2.46 -20.28 2.85
CA ASP A 166 3.15 -20.55 4.12
C ASP A 166 4.08 -19.41 4.51
N SER A 167 4.92 -18.97 3.58
CA SER A 167 5.75 -17.79 3.77
C SER A 167 4.92 -16.51 3.88
N ALA A 168 3.86 -16.38 3.08
CA ALA A 168 2.97 -15.22 3.14
C ALA A 168 2.35 -15.05 4.54
N ALA A 169 1.84 -16.15 5.12
CA ALA A 169 1.27 -16.15 6.46
C ALA A 169 2.25 -15.66 7.53
N VAL A 170 3.52 -16.10 7.47
CA VAL A 170 4.55 -15.67 8.43
C VAL A 170 4.71 -14.15 8.44
N TYR A 171 4.74 -13.52 7.26
CA TYR A 171 4.92 -12.07 7.19
C TYR A 171 3.66 -11.29 7.54
N TYR A 172 2.48 -11.77 7.17
CA TYR A 172 1.22 -11.17 7.62
C TYR A 172 1.05 -11.29 9.15
N GLU A 173 1.43 -12.40 9.75
CA GLU A 173 1.47 -12.57 11.22
C GLU A 173 2.44 -11.60 11.89
N LYS A 174 3.67 -11.46 11.36
CA LYS A 174 4.65 -10.47 11.87
C LYS A 174 4.10 -9.04 11.79
N PHE A 175 3.50 -8.71 10.66
CA PHE A 175 2.87 -7.41 10.43
C PHE A 175 1.75 -7.15 11.45
N LEU A 176 0.83 -8.08 11.64
CA LEU A 176 -0.31 -7.91 12.57
C LEU A 176 0.10 -7.99 14.05
N GLY A 177 1.15 -8.74 14.38
CA GLY A 177 1.65 -8.94 15.74
C GLY A 177 2.55 -7.81 16.27
N THR A 178 2.88 -6.82 15.44
CA THR A 178 3.73 -5.68 15.82
C THR A 178 2.91 -4.40 15.83
N ALA A 179 3.07 -3.56 16.86
CA ALA A 179 2.35 -2.28 16.94
C ALA A 179 2.85 -1.25 15.91
N ASP A 180 1.96 -0.38 15.40
CA ASP A 180 2.36 0.76 14.56
C ASP A 180 2.61 1.93 15.49
N ALA A 181 3.78 2.54 15.44
CA ALA A 181 4.01 3.77 16.18
C ALA A 181 3.34 4.99 15.50
N THR A 182 2.94 4.86 14.23
CA THR A 182 2.51 5.98 13.37
C THR A 182 1.13 5.80 12.75
N ASP A 183 0.50 4.64 12.96
CA ASP A 183 -0.76 4.18 12.34
C ASP A 183 -0.80 4.14 10.80
N PHE A 184 0.25 4.59 10.10
CA PHE A 184 0.23 4.75 8.64
C PHE A 184 0.13 3.41 7.91
N THR A 185 0.90 2.41 8.34
CA THR A 185 0.91 1.10 7.68
C THR A 185 -0.34 0.32 8.09
N ASP A 186 -0.76 0.43 9.35
CA ASP A 186 -2.00 -0.19 9.84
C ASP A 186 -3.23 0.33 9.10
N ALA A 187 -3.35 1.65 8.91
CA ALA A 187 -4.47 2.27 8.21
C ALA A 187 -4.72 1.67 6.83
N ARG A 188 -3.65 1.31 6.12
CA ARG A 188 -3.73 0.77 4.76
C ARG A 188 -3.90 -0.75 4.73
N PHE A 189 -3.20 -1.47 5.61
CA PHE A 189 -2.98 -2.90 5.42
C PHE A 189 -3.55 -3.80 6.50
N ARG A 190 -4.00 -3.26 7.64
CA ARG A 190 -4.48 -4.09 8.76
C ARG A 190 -5.68 -4.95 8.39
N ALA A 191 -6.72 -4.35 7.82
CA ALA A 191 -7.89 -5.11 7.38
C ALA A 191 -7.54 -6.07 6.21
N PRO A 192 -6.88 -5.64 5.12
CA PRO A 192 -6.43 -6.57 4.07
C PRO A 192 -5.59 -7.74 4.60
N ALA A 193 -4.65 -7.51 5.52
CA ALA A 193 -3.83 -8.57 6.10
C ALA A 193 -4.65 -9.60 6.88
N HIS A 194 -5.64 -9.17 7.66
CA HIS A 194 -6.59 -10.08 8.31
C HIS A 194 -7.37 -10.91 7.27
N ARG A 195 -7.81 -10.30 6.16
CA ARG A 195 -8.46 -11.03 5.07
C ARG A 195 -7.51 -12.07 4.47
N TRP A 196 -6.34 -11.66 3.98
CA TRP A 196 -5.38 -12.56 3.32
C TRP A 196 -4.98 -13.72 4.22
N LEU A 197 -4.71 -13.43 5.50
CA LEU A 197 -4.35 -14.45 6.48
C LEU A 197 -5.52 -15.43 6.74
N GLY A 198 -6.75 -14.94 6.82
CA GLY A 198 -7.94 -15.78 6.91
C GLY A 198 -8.16 -16.67 5.69
N GLU A 199 -7.91 -16.16 4.48
CA GLU A 199 -7.96 -16.92 3.23
C GLU A 199 -6.92 -18.04 3.21
N ILE A 200 -5.69 -17.74 3.62
CA ILE A 200 -4.61 -18.72 3.74
C ILE A 200 -4.97 -19.83 4.74
N TYR A 201 -5.46 -19.49 5.93
CA TYR A 201 -5.85 -20.51 6.91
C TYR A 201 -7.04 -21.35 6.47
N ALA A 202 -8.04 -20.73 5.83
CA ALA A 202 -9.18 -21.45 5.29
C ALA A 202 -8.75 -22.46 4.22
N ALA A 203 -7.83 -22.08 3.34
CA ALA A 203 -7.28 -22.97 2.32
C ALA A 203 -6.49 -24.15 2.92
N ARG A 204 -5.85 -23.96 4.07
CA ARG A 204 -5.18 -25.03 4.84
C ARG A 204 -6.12 -25.90 5.67
N GLY A 205 -7.41 -25.55 5.74
CA GLY A 205 -8.38 -26.22 6.61
C GLY A 205 -8.31 -25.81 8.08
N ASP A 206 -7.51 -24.81 8.44
CA ASP A 206 -7.48 -24.26 9.81
C ASP A 206 -8.67 -23.29 10.01
N SER A 207 -9.84 -23.89 10.17
CA SER A 207 -11.11 -23.16 10.28
C SER A 207 -11.13 -22.22 11.50
N ARG A 208 -10.46 -22.61 12.60
CA ARG A 208 -10.42 -21.80 13.83
C ARG A 208 -9.69 -20.48 13.58
N ARG A 209 -8.46 -20.54 13.05
CA ARG A 209 -7.69 -19.31 12.78
C ARG A 209 -8.31 -18.52 11.63
N ALA A 210 -8.88 -19.17 10.62
CA ALA A 210 -9.60 -18.48 9.55
C ALA A 210 -10.78 -17.66 10.08
N ILE A 211 -11.61 -18.24 10.96
CA ILE A 211 -12.74 -17.56 11.61
C ILE A 211 -12.27 -16.33 12.40
N GLU A 212 -11.18 -16.46 13.17
CA GLU A 212 -10.59 -15.36 13.95
C GLU A 212 -10.20 -14.20 13.03
N GLN A 213 -9.40 -14.47 11.99
CA GLN A 213 -8.91 -13.42 11.10
C GLN A 213 -10.04 -12.77 10.29
N PHE A 214 -10.98 -13.55 9.76
CA PHE A 214 -12.15 -12.99 9.07
C PHE A 214 -13.05 -12.16 9.98
N THR A 215 -13.15 -12.49 11.27
CA THR A 215 -13.91 -11.69 12.24
C THR A 215 -13.29 -10.30 12.38
N HIS A 216 -11.97 -10.21 12.57
CA HIS A 216 -11.27 -8.92 12.66
C HIS A 216 -11.41 -8.06 11.40
N PHE A 217 -11.32 -8.68 10.21
CA PHE A 217 -11.58 -7.96 8.96
C PHE A 217 -12.98 -7.36 8.91
N VAL A 218 -14.01 -8.16 9.21
CA VAL A 218 -15.42 -7.73 9.18
C VAL A 218 -15.69 -6.65 10.22
N GLU A 219 -15.06 -6.70 11.39
CA GLU A 219 -15.17 -5.67 12.43
C GLU A 219 -14.56 -4.34 11.99
N LEU A 220 -13.32 -4.38 11.47
CA LEU A 220 -12.62 -3.18 11.00
C LEU A 220 -13.39 -2.48 9.87
N TRP A 221 -13.92 -3.27 8.93
CA TRP A 221 -14.60 -2.76 7.73
C TRP A 221 -16.12 -2.89 7.79
N ALA A 222 -16.70 -2.98 8.99
CA ALA A 222 -18.15 -3.04 9.17
C ALA A 222 -18.88 -1.86 8.52
N ASN A 223 -18.23 -0.68 8.54
CA ASN A 223 -18.74 0.58 7.99
C ASN A 223 -17.90 1.08 6.80
N ALA A 224 -17.26 0.17 6.07
CA ALA A 224 -16.54 0.53 4.85
C ALA A 224 -17.49 1.14 3.81
N GLU A 225 -16.95 1.99 2.94
CA GLU A 225 -17.73 2.67 1.90
C GLU A 225 -18.32 1.67 0.88
N PRO A 226 -19.39 2.05 0.15
CA PRO A 226 -20.18 1.12 -0.67
C PRO A 226 -19.37 0.31 -1.68
N GLU A 227 -18.31 0.90 -2.26
CA GLU A 227 -17.42 0.26 -3.22
C GLU A 227 -16.62 -0.90 -2.59
N LEU A 228 -16.34 -0.82 -1.29
CA LEU A 228 -15.63 -1.85 -0.53
C LEU A 228 -16.58 -2.85 0.16
N GLN A 229 -17.90 -2.60 0.17
CA GLN A 229 -18.86 -3.53 0.77
C GLN A 229 -18.99 -4.90 0.06
N PRO A 230 -18.78 -5.05 -1.27
CA PRO A 230 -18.78 -6.37 -1.91
C PRO A 230 -17.80 -7.38 -1.29
N GLN A 231 -16.55 -6.98 -1.04
CA GLN A 231 -15.57 -7.84 -0.37
C GLN A 231 -15.91 -8.12 1.10
N VAL A 232 -16.54 -7.18 1.81
CA VAL A 232 -17.02 -7.42 3.19
C VAL A 232 -18.10 -8.48 3.19
N ARG A 233 -19.04 -8.44 2.24
CA ARG A 233 -20.08 -9.47 2.08
C ARG A 233 -19.49 -10.82 1.72
N GLU A 234 -18.50 -10.86 0.83
CA GLU A 234 -17.79 -12.09 0.46
C GLU A 234 -17.15 -12.75 1.70
N VAL A 235 -16.40 -11.99 2.50
CA VAL A 235 -15.74 -12.52 3.70
C VAL A 235 -16.77 -12.92 4.76
N ARG A 236 -17.88 -12.19 4.93
CA ARG A 236 -18.98 -12.59 5.81
C ARG A 236 -19.59 -13.93 5.41
N ALA A 237 -19.78 -14.18 4.10
CA ALA A 237 -20.30 -15.45 3.61
C ALA A 237 -19.34 -16.61 3.90
N ARG A 238 -18.03 -16.41 3.66
CA ARG A 238 -16.98 -17.39 3.99
C ARG A 238 -16.94 -17.67 5.50
N LEU A 239 -16.99 -16.64 6.33
CA LEU A 239 -17.03 -16.75 7.78
C LEU A 239 -18.24 -17.55 8.26
N ALA A 240 -19.43 -17.29 7.73
CA ALA A 240 -20.64 -18.04 8.06
C ALA A 240 -20.53 -19.53 7.65
N ALA A 241 -20.01 -19.80 6.46
CA ALA A 241 -19.81 -21.16 5.97
C ALA A 241 -18.78 -21.94 6.80
N LEU A 242 -17.74 -21.28 7.32
CA LEU A 242 -16.76 -21.91 8.21
C LEU A 242 -17.37 -22.21 9.59
N ARG A 243 -18.12 -21.26 10.17
CA ARG A 243 -18.79 -21.47 11.48
C ARG A 243 -19.75 -22.66 11.44
N ALA A 244 -20.56 -22.75 10.39
CA ALA A 244 -21.50 -23.86 10.21
C ALA A 244 -20.85 -25.25 10.02
N LYS A 245 -19.53 -25.32 9.78
CA LYS A 245 -18.78 -26.59 9.67
C LYS A 245 -18.09 -26.99 10.98
N VAL A 246 -17.95 -26.05 11.91
CA VAL A 246 -17.29 -26.26 13.21
C VAL A 246 -18.32 -26.49 14.32
N ASP A 247 -19.56 -26.04 14.11
CA ASP A 247 -20.76 -26.43 14.88
C ASP A 247 -21.23 -27.86 14.54
#